data_AF-A0A7V4KF52-F1
#
_entry.id   AF-A0A7V4KF52-F1
#
_cell.length_a   1.000
_cell.length_b   1.000
_cell.length_c   1.000
_cell.angle_alpha   90.00
_cell.angle_beta   90.00
_cell.angle_gamma   90.00
#
_symmetry.space_group_name_H-M   'P 1'
#
loop_
_entity.id
_entity.type
_entity.pdbx_description
1 polymer ?
#
loop_
_entity_poly.entity_id
_entity_poly.type
_entity_poly.pdbx_seq_one_letter_code
_entity_poly.pdbx_strand_id
1 'polypeptide(L)'
;MSMVLRVKKWYKVLVLLKIILSTPVVLYLFSLQLSNLILFALVSAYAGLVFFLIESFILKLEVSKDEISTIYFSVPLSDIIDIEDGVFETKIRTRWKVYKLPPIEDVEMIFENSSRNIVE
;
A
#
# COMPACT_ATOMS: atom_id res chain seq x y z
N MET A 1 20.15 -11.46 6.62
CA MET A 1 19.51 -10.53 7.57
C MET A 1 18.21 -10.16 6.91
N SER A 2 17.07 -10.50 7.50
CA SER A 2 15.76 -10.12 6.94
C SER A 2 15.41 -8.72 7.43
N MET A 3 15.01 -7.85 6.52
CA MET A 3 14.58 -6.49 6.81
C MET A 3 13.07 -6.41 6.59
N VAL A 4 12.33 -5.74 7.48
CA VAL A 4 10.88 -5.59 7.35
C VAL A 4 10.55 -4.11 7.19
N LEU A 5 10.12 -3.74 6.00
CA LEU A 5 9.68 -2.39 5.68
C LEU A 5 8.17 -2.27 5.86
N ARG A 6 7.72 -1.07 6.25
CA ARG A 6 6.31 -0.79 6.58
C ARG A 6 5.82 0.42 5.82
N VAL A 7 4.50 0.52 5.67
CA VAL A 7 3.85 1.71 5.09
C VAL A 7 4.17 2.96 5.90
N LYS A 8 4.51 4.06 5.20
CA LYS A 8 4.88 5.36 5.78
C LYS A 8 3.83 5.85 6.77
N LYS A 9 4.27 6.37 7.92
CA LYS A 9 3.39 6.83 8.99
C LYS A 9 2.44 7.95 8.54
N TRP A 10 2.92 8.89 7.73
CA TRP A 10 2.08 10.01 7.24
C TRP A 10 0.92 9.53 6.37
N TYR A 11 1.13 8.50 5.54
CA TYR A 11 0.05 7.92 4.73
C TYR A 11 -1.07 7.34 5.60
N LYS A 12 -0.71 6.62 6.67
CA LYS A 12 -1.70 6.10 7.64
C LYS A 12 -2.51 7.22 8.29
N VAL A 13 -1.83 8.31 8.68
CA VAL A 13 -2.48 9.49 9.26
C VAL A 13 -3.42 10.15 8.25
N LEU A 14 -3.01 10.29 6.99
CA LEU A 14 -3.85 10.86 5.94
C LEU A 14 -5.11 10.03 5.69
N VAL A 15 -4.98 8.70 5.57
CA VAL A 15 -6.14 7.81 5.35
C VAL A 15 -7.08 7.88 6.56
N LEU A 16 -6.54 7.87 7.78
CA LEU A 16 -7.32 8.03 9.00
C LEU A 16 -8.06 9.36 9.05
N LEU A 17 -7.38 10.47 8.71
CA LEU A 17 -7.99 11.80 8.66
C LEU A 17 -9.10 11.87 7.62
N LYS A 18 -8.90 11.28 6.43
CA LYS A 18 -9.96 11.16 5.41
C LYS A 18 -11.17 10.43 5.95
N ILE A 19 -10.98 9.32 6.66
CA ILE A 19 -12.08 8.57 7.27
C ILE A 19 -12.82 9.47 8.27
N ILE A 20 -12.12 10.07 9.24
CA ILE A 20 -12.72 10.94 10.27
C ILE A 20 -13.53 12.08 9.63
N LEU A 21 -13.01 12.72 8.59
CA LEU A 21 -13.70 13.80 7.87
C LEU A 21 -14.89 13.30 7.05
N SER A 22 -14.79 12.10 6.49
CA SER A 22 -15.86 11.50 5.68
C SER A 22 -17.01 10.94 6.52
N THR A 23 -16.73 10.42 7.72
CA THR A 23 -17.73 9.80 8.60
C THR A 23 -18.96 10.67 8.86
N PRO A 24 -18.86 11.96 9.26
CA PRO A 24 -20.05 12.78 9.50
C PRO A 24 -20.86 13.01 8.22
N VAL A 25 -20.19 13.15 7.07
CA VAL A 25 -20.85 13.32 5.77
C VAL A 25 -21.58 12.03 5.37
N VAL A 26 -20.94 10.88 5.55
CA VAL A 26 -21.52 9.57 5.27
C VAL A 26 -22.72 9.31 6.19
N LEU A 27 -22.60 9.60 7.49
CA LEU A 27 -23.71 9.48 8.45
C LEU A 27 -24.88 10.42 8.10
N TYR A 28 -24.59 11.64 7.63
CA TYR A 28 -25.60 12.55 7.12
C TYR A 28 -26.28 12.01 5.86
N LEU A 29 -25.53 11.44 4.92
CA LEU A 29 -26.09 10.82 3.74
C LEU A 29 -26.95 9.59 4.07
N PHE A 30 -26.59 8.82 5.10
CA PHE A 30 -27.42 7.72 5.60
C PHE A 30 -28.73 8.17 6.26
N SER A 31 -28.78 9.38 6.82
CA SER A 31 -30.01 9.90 7.43
C SER A 31 -31.01 10.41 6.39
N LEU A 32 -30.56 10.69 5.16
CA LEU A 32 -31.42 11.02 4.04
C LEU A 32 -32.13 9.77 3.51
N GLN A 33 -33.40 9.91 3.09
CA GLN A 33 -34.16 8.86 2.39
C GLN A 33 -33.63 8.71 0.94
N LEU A 34 -32.42 8.19 0.81
CA LEU A 34 -31.79 7.90 -0.48
C LEU A 34 -32.37 6.63 -1.10
N SER A 35 -32.26 6.52 -2.42
CA SER A 35 -32.59 5.27 -3.10
C SER A 35 -31.60 4.16 -2.73
N ASN A 36 -32.07 2.90 -2.75
CA ASN A 36 -31.26 1.74 -2.39
C ASN A 36 -29.97 1.62 -3.23
N LEU A 37 -30.00 2.04 -4.50
CA LEU A 37 -28.82 2.06 -5.38
C LEU A 37 -27.75 3.03 -4.88
N ILE A 38 -28.15 4.24 -4.48
CA ILE A 38 -27.23 5.25 -3.96
C ILE A 38 -26.66 4.80 -2.61
N LEU A 39 -27.51 4.24 -1.75
CA LEU A 39 -27.09 3.74 -0.46
C LEU A 39 -26.09 2.57 -0.59
N PHE A 40 -26.31 1.66 -1.53
CA PHE A 40 -25.35 0.60 -1.86
C PHE A 40 -24.01 1.17 -2.32
N ALA A 41 -24.02 2.11 -3.27
CA ALA A 41 -22.79 2.75 -3.75
C ALA A 41 -22.03 3.48 -2.62
N LEU A 42 -22.76 4.16 -1.73
CA LEU A 42 -22.19 4.86 -0.57
C LEU A 42 -21.53 3.87 0.40
N VAL A 43 -22.21 2.78 0.73
CA VAL A 43 -21.68 1.71 1.59
C VAL A 43 -20.43 1.10 0.98
N SER A 44 -20.46 0.75 -0.31
CA SER A 44 -19.32 0.14 -1.00
C SER A 44 -18.11 1.08 -1.04
N ALA A 45 -18.32 2.37 -1.32
CA ALA A 45 -17.25 3.35 -1.33
C ALA A 45 -16.63 3.55 0.07
N TYR A 46 -17.47 3.66 1.10
CA TYR A 46 -16.99 3.80 2.48
C TYR A 46 -16.28 2.53 2.98
N ALA A 47 -16.81 1.35 2.66
CA ALA A 47 -16.14 0.07 2.94
C ALA A 47 -14.78 -0.01 2.26
N GLY A 48 -14.66 0.45 1.00
CA GLY A 48 -13.38 0.55 0.30
C GLY A 48 -12.37 1.46 1.02
N LEU A 49 -12.81 2.62 1.52
CA LEU A 49 -11.94 3.51 2.32
C LEU A 49 -11.46 2.84 3.61
N VAL A 50 -12.35 2.16 4.33
CA VAL A 50 -11.99 1.40 5.53
C VAL A 50 -11.04 0.26 5.20
N PHE A 51 -11.24 -0.42 4.07
CA PHE A 51 -10.35 -1.47 3.60
C PHE A 51 -8.93 -0.94 3.34
N PHE A 52 -8.78 0.21 2.67
CA PHE A 52 -7.47 0.84 2.47
C PHE A 52 -6.77 1.21 3.78
N LEU A 53 -7.54 1.62 4.80
CA LEU A 53 -6.97 1.86 6.14
C LEU A 53 -6.42 0.56 6.72
N ILE A 54 -7.22 -0.51 6.72
CA ILE A 54 -6.81 -1.82 7.26
C ILE A 54 -5.58 -2.34 6.51
N GLU A 55 -5.62 -2.31 5.18
CA GLU A 55 -4.49 -2.70 4.32
C GLU A 55 -3.22 -1.93 4.70
N SER A 56 -3.30 -0.62 4.92
CA SER A 56 -2.12 0.17 5.31
C SER A 56 -1.48 -0.27 6.64
N PHE A 57 -2.24 -0.86 7.56
CA PHE A 57 -1.73 -1.36 8.84
C PHE A 57 -1.16 -2.77 8.74
N ILE A 58 -1.77 -3.62 7.93
CA ILE A 58 -1.40 -5.03 7.79
C ILE A 58 -0.22 -5.17 6.81
N LEU A 59 -0.19 -4.35 5.76
CA LEU A 59 0.79 -4.46 4.69
C LEU A 59 2.21 -4.18 5.21
N LYS A 60 3.06 -5.18 5.04
CA LYS A 60 4.47 -5.17 5.35
C LYS A 60 5.21 -5.77 4.16
N LEU A 61 6.40 -5.28 3.90
CA LEU A 61 7.30 -5.79 2.88
C LEU A 61 8.47 -6.43 3.61
N GLU A 62 8.60 -7.74 3.49
CA GLU A 62 9.71 -8.49 4.05
C GLU A 62 10.75 -8.69 2.94
N VAL A 63 11.95 -8.17 3.19
CA VAL A 63 13.09 -8.30 2.30
C VAL A 63 13.99 -9.37 2.88
N SER A 64 14.02 -10.52 2.21
CA SER A 64 14.96 -11.60 2.48
C SER A 64 16.19 -11.45 1.57
N LYS A 65 17.18 -12.34 1.72
CA LYS A 65 18.43 -12.28 0.93
C LYS A 65 18.19 -12.29 -0.58
N ASP A 66 17.19 -13.06 -1.03
CA ASP A 66 16.99 -13.36 -2.45
C ASP A 66 15.60 -12.94 -2.96
N GLU A 67 14.68 -12.57 -2.07
CA GLU A 67 13.29 -12.26 -2.42
C GLU A 67 12.70 -11.11 -1.60
N ILE A 68 11.77 -10.40 -2.22
CA ILE A 68 10.84 -9.47 -1.58
C ILE A 68 9.50 -10.17 -1.48
N SER A 69 9.05 -10.39 -0.26
CA SER A 69 7.74 -10.95 0.01
C SER A 69 6.83 -9.93 0.68
N THR A 70 5.55 -10.02 0.34
CA THR A 70 4.46 -9.35 1.02
C THR A 70 3.30 -10.31 1.09
N ILE A 71 2.21 -9.91 1.73
CA ILE A 71 1.02 -10.75 1.91
C ILE A 71 0.38 -11.13 0.57
N TYR A 72 0.60 -10.30 -0.47
CA TYR A 72 0.00 -10.47 -1.79
C TYR A 72 0.93 -11.12 -2.83
N PHE A 73 2.25 -11.13 -2.62
CA PHE A 73 3.20 -11.66 -3.59
C PHE A 73 4.56 -11.98 -2.97
N SER A 74 5.31 -12.90 -3.60
CA SER A 74 6.77 -13.00 -3.42
C SER A 74 7.45 -12.87 -4.78
N VAL A 75 8.50 -12.06 -4.84
CA VAL A 75 9.24 -11.76 -6.06
C VAL A 75 10.74 -11.85 -5.78
N PRO A 76 11.52 -12.60 -6.57
CA PRO A 76 12.96 -12.63 -6.40
C PRO A 76 13.58 -11.28 -6.76
N LEU A 77 14.59 -10.84 -6.00
CA LEU A 77 15.27 -9.56 -6.19
C LEU A 77 15.91 -9.45 -7.59
N SER A 78 16.35 -10.57 -8.17
CA SER A 78 16.93 -10.65 -9.51
C SER A 78 15.96 -10.29 -10.64
N ASP A 79 14.65 -10.40 -10.41
CA ASP A 79 13.62 -10.06 -11.38
C ASP A 79 13.20 -8.59 -11.31
N ILE A 80 13.64 -7.87 -10.29
CA ILE A 80 13.33 -6.45 -10.08
C ILE A 80 14.23 -5.63 -10.98
N ILE A 81 13.61 -4.80 -11.81
CA ILE A 81 14.29 -3.89 -12.73
C ILE A 81 14.43 -2.51 -12.10
N ASP A 82 13.39 -2.07 -11.40
CA ASP A 82 13.30 -0.70 -10.88
C ASP A 82 12.33 -0.63 -9.71
N ILE A 83 12.60 0.25 -8.76
CA ILE A 83 11.69 0.54 -7.65
C ILE A 83 11.56 2.06 -7.53
N GLU A 84 10.34 2.55 -7.72
CA GLU A 84 10.01 3.97 -7.67
C GLU A 84 9.28 4.28 -6.35
N ASP A 85 9.90 5.09 -5.47
CA ASP A 85 9.25 5.59 -4.26
C ASP A 85 8.47 6.87 -4.57
N GLY A 86 7.17 6.73 -4.80
CA GLY A 86 6.26 7.85 -4.98
C GLY A 86 5.65 8.33 -3.66
N VAL A 87 5.11 9.56 -3.68
CA VAL A 87 4.47 10.17 -2.50
C VAL A 87 3.26 9.38 -2.01
N PHE A 88 2.50 8.78 -2.93
CA PHE A 88 1.24 8.06 -2.63
C PHE A 88 1.27 6.58 -2.99
N GLU A 89 2.28 6.12 -3.73
CA GLU A 89 2.43 4.73 -4.12
C GLU A 89 3.91 4.40 -4.27
N THR A 90 4.30 3.21 -3.83
CA THR A 90 5.59 2.60 -4.17
C THR A 90 5.36 1.64 -5.33
N LYS A 91 6.09 1.80 -6.42
CA LYS A 91 5.99 0.91 -7.58
C LYS A 91 7.22 0.02 -7.64
N ILE A 92 7.01 -1.28 -7.69
CA ILE A 92 8.06 -2.28 -7.93
C ILE A 92 7.86 -2.81 -9.33
N ARG A 93 8.79 -2.51 -10.23
CA ARG A 93 8.78 -3.00 -11.61
C ARG A 93 9.66 -4.24 -11.71
N THR A 94 9.05 -5.34 -12.14
CA THR A 94 9.77 -6.56 -12.50
C THR A 94 9.84 -6.72 -14.01
N ARG A 95 10.57 -7.74 -14.46
CA ARG A 95 10.60 -8.17 -15.87
C ARG A 95 9.22 -8.49 -16.45
N TRP A 96 8.29 -8.91 -15.60
CA TRP A 96 7.01 -9.49 -16.03
C TRP A 96 5.80 -8.66 -15.60
N LYS A 97 5.91 -7.84 -14.56
CA LYS A 97 4.77 -7.13 -13.96
C LYS A 97 5.20 -5.87 -13.21
N VAL A 98 4.27 -4.94 -13.04
CA VAL A 98 4.41 -3.80 -12.13
C VAL A 98 3.51 -4.03 -10.92
N TYR A 99 4.09 -4.03 -9.73
CA TYR A 99 3.38 -4.09 -8.47
C TYR A 99 3.26 -2.69 -7.91
N LYS A 100 2.03 -2.31 -7.53
CA LYS A 100 1.75 -1.04 -6.88
C LYS A 100 1.40 -1.32 -5.43
N LEU A 101 2.12 -0.66 -4.54
CA LEU A 101 1.95 -0.77 -3.10
C LEU A 101 1.66 0.62 -2.53
N PRO A 102 0.98 0.71 -1.38
CA PRO A 102 0.97 1.95 -0.60
C PRO A 102 2.42 2.38 -0.30
N PRO A 103 2.66 3.66 -0.01
CA PRO A 103 4.01 4.19 0.09
C PRO A 103 4.72 3.56 1.28
N ILE A 104 5.81 2.83 1.01
CA ILE A 104 6.59 2.11 2.00
C ILE A 104 7.83 2.94 2.38
N GLU A 105 8.18 2.91 3.65
CA GLU A 105 9.35 3.61 4.20
C GLU A 105 10.64 2.84 3.83
N ASP A 106 11.72 3.57 3.54
CA ASP A 106 13.07 3.01 3.32
C ASP A 106 13.20 2.02 2.15
N VAL A 107 12.33 2.13 1.14
CA VAL A 107 12.32 1.24 -0.04
C VAL A 107 13.60 1.35 -0.88
N GLU A 108 14.21 2.54 -0.92
CA GLU A 108 15.44 2.78 -1.68
C GLU A 108 16.62 1.91 -1.20
N MET A 109 16.62 1.49 0.08
CA MET A 109 17.67 0.62 0.64
C MET A 109 17.69 -0.79 0.02
N ILE A 110 16.60 -1.21 -0.62
CA ILE A 110 16.51 -2.49 -1.31
C ILE A 110 17.44 -2.50 -2.53
N PHE A 111 17.51 -1.37 -3.24
CA PHE A 111 18.30 -1.24 -4.46
C PHE A 111 19.81 -1.17 -4.19
N GLU A 112 20.22 -0.46 -3.13
CA GLU A 112 21.63 -0.40 -2.73
C GLU A 112 22.20 -1.78 -2.39
N ASN A 113 21.43 -2.62 -1.70
CA ASN A 113 21.86 -3.99 -1.37
C ASN A 113 21.85 -4.94 -2.57
N SER A 114 20.87 -4.81 -3.48
CA SER A 114 20.87 -5.57 -4.73
C SER A 114 22.11 -5.26 -5.58
N SER A 115 22.48 -3.98 -5.67
CA SER A 115 23.64 -3.53 -6.45
C SER A 115 24.97 -4.04 -5.90
N ARG A 116 25.10 -4.17 -4.56
CA ARG A 116 26.30 -4.71 -3.92
C ARG A 116 26.49 -6.20 -4.17
N ASN A 117 25.42 -6.99 -4.19
CA ASN A 117 25.48 -8.43 -4.45
C ASN A 117 25.80 -8.81 -5.92
N ILE A 118 25.82 -7.85 -6.84
CA ILE A 118 26.21 -8.08 -8.25
C ILE A 118 27.74 -7.93 -8.44
N VAL A 119 28.45 -7.38 -7.45
CA VAL A 119 29.87 -7.03 -7.55
C VAL A 119 30.80 -8.01 -6.79
N GLU A 120 30.24 -8.99 -6.07
CA GLU A 120 31.01 -10.08 -5.44
C GLU A 120 30.98 -11.38 -6.27
#